data_AF-A0A5T0UQI8-F1
#
_entry.id   AF-A0A5T0UQI8-F1
#
_cell.length_a   1.000
_cell.length_b   1.000
_cell.length_c   1.000
_cell.angle_alpha   90.00
_cell.angle_beta   90.00
_cell.angle_gamma   90.00
#
_symmetry.space_group_name_H-M   'P 1'
#
loop_
_entity.id
_entity.type
_entity.pdbx_description
1 polymer ?
#
loop_
_entity_poly.entity_id
_entity_poly.type
_entity_poly.pdbx_seq_one_letter_code
_entity_poly.pdbx_strand_id
1 'polypeptide(L)'
;SWTVFNNMELLFVIGLPIGLAKTANARAVMEAVVTYLTFNYFISTMLQLFGSSFGVNFKQAAGGESGLKLIAGIKTLDTGIIGAIFISAIVVYLHNRYFEKKLPDFLGIFQGSSYVVVLGFFA
;
A
#
# COMPACT_ATOMS: atom_id res chain seq x y z
N SER A 1 7.38 13.37 20.83
CA SER A 1 7.32 13.04 19.40
C SER A 1 5.86 12.91 18.99
N TRP A 2 5.43 13.56 17.93
CA TRP A 2 4.04 13.56 17.43
C TRP A 2 3.75 12.26 16.64
N THR A 3 3.82 11.11 17.32
CA THR A 3 3.83 9.78 16.69
C THR A 3 2.64 9.51 15.77
N VAL A 4 1.44 9.99 16.13
CA VAL A 4 0.23 9.83 15.33
C VAL A 4 0.35 10.52 13.98
N PHE A 5 0.84 11.76 13.96
CA PHE A 5 1.01 12.52 12.73
C PHE A 5 2.13 11.96 11.85
N ASN A 6 3.20 11.46 12.46
CA ASN A 6 4.30 10.84 11.71
C ASN A 6 3.91 9.53 11.01
N ASN A 7 2.84 8.87 11.44
CA ASN A 7 2.37 7.59 10.90
C ASN A 7 0.92 7.67 10.37
N MET A 8 0.47 8.87 10.01
CA MET A 8 -0.91 9.09 9.56
C MET A 8 -1.27 8.17 8.38
N GLU A 9 -0.36 7.95 7.44
CA GLU A 9 -0.57 7.08 6.28
C GLU A 9 -0.91 5.65 6.70
N LEU A 10 -0.13 5.08 7.63
CA LEU A 10 -0.36 3.72 8.12
C LEU A 10 -1.68 3.62 8.89
N LEU A 11 -2.05 4.65 9.64
CA LEU A 11 -3.33 4.70 10.34
C LEU A 11 -4.51 4.67 9.36
N PHE A 12 -4.42 5.39 8.23
CA PHE A 12 -5.46 5.35 7.20
C PHE A 12 -5.48 4.01 6.46
N VAL A 13 -4.32 3.41 6.19
CA VAL A 13 -4.22 2.09 5.55
C VAL A 13 -4.86 0.99 6.41
N ILE A 14 -4.73 1.11 7.73
CA ILE A 14 -5.35 0.18 8.66
C ILE A 14 -6.82 0.52 8.88
N GLY A 15 -7.17 1.80 9.06
CA GLY A 15 -8.51 2.23 9.44
C GLY A 15 -9.57 2.05 8.35
N LEU A 16 -9.22 2.28 7.08
CA LEU A 16 -10.18 2.20 5.99
C LEU A 16 -10.73 0.79 5.76
N PRO A 17 -9.91 -0.27 5.65
CA PRO A 17 -10.43 -1.62 5.50
C PRO A 17 -11.21 -2.13 6.71
N ILE A 18 -10.89 -1.67 7.93
CA ILE A 18 -11.66 -2.01 9.13
C ILE A 18 -13.12 -1.57 8.99
N GLY A 19 -13.34 -0.34 8.48
CA GLY A 19 -14.68 0.24 8.36
C GLY A 19 -15.44 -0.15 7.09
N LEU A 20 -14.73 -0.49 6.01
CA LEU A 20 -15.34 -0.65 4.67
C LEU A 20 -15.35 -2.08 4.13
N ALA A 21 -14.60 -3.02 4.74
CA ALA A 21 -14.68 -4.43 4.38
C ALA A 21 -16.00 -5.03 4.86
N LYS A 22 -16.65 -5.83 3.99
CA LYS A 22 -17.94 -6.48 4.27
C LYS A 22 -17.77 -7.81 4.98
N THR A 23 -16.65 -8.49 4.73
CA THR A 23 -16.31 -9.80 5.25
C THR A 23 -14.85 -9.80 5.69
N ALA A 24 -14.47 -10.70 6.60
CA ALA A 24 -13.10 -10.95 7.00
C ALA A 24 -12.23 -9.68 7.20
N ASN A 25 -12.75 -8.67 7.91
CA ASN A 25 -12.15 -7.33 7.98
C ASN A 25 -10.67 -7.36 8.42
N ALA A 26 -10.30 -8.26 9.35
CA ALA A 26 -8.91 -8.43 9.77
C ALA A 26 -7.99 -8.85 8.60
N ARG A 27 -8.47 -9.68 7.68
CA ARG A 27 -7.73 -10.06 6.47
C ARG A 27 -7.63 -8.93 5.47
N ALA A 28 -8.72 -8.18 5.25
CA ALA A 28 -8.71 -6.98 4.40
C ALA A 28 -7.66 -5.94 4.85
N VAL A 29 -7.51 -5.76 6.17
CA VAL A 29 -6.47 -4.90 6.74
C VAL A 29 -5.07 -5.41 6.42
N MET A 30 -4.82 -6.70 6.60
CA MET A 30 -3.52 -7.30 6.28
C MET A 30 -3.19 -7.15 4.80
N GLU A 31 -4.17 -7.36 3.93
CA GLU A 31 -4.03 -7.19 2.48
C GLU A 31 -3.70 -5.74 2.13
N ALA A 32 -4.35 -4.76 2.77
CA ALA A 32 -4.11 -3.34 2.51
C ALA A 32 -2.71 -2.90 2.97
N VAL A 33 -2.29 -3.33 4.16
CA VAL A 33 -0.95 -3.05 4.68
C VAL A 33 0.12 -3.64 3.77
N VAL A 34 0.00 -4.91 3.39
CA VAL A 34 0.97 -5.58 2.52
C VAL A 34 1.02 -4.90 1.14
N THR A 35 -0.12 -4.59 0.55
CA THR A 35 -0.19 -3.93 -0.77
C THR A 35 0.42 -2.53 -0.70
N TYR A 36 0.11 -1.75 0.34
CA TYR A 36 0.66 -0.40 0.51
C TYR A 36 2.18 -0.40 0.73
N LEU A 37 2.71 -1.32 1.54
CA LEU A 37 4.16 -1.45 1.71
C LEU A 37 4.84 -1.88 0.41
N THR A 38 4.22 -2.82 -0.32
CA THR A 38 4.73 -3.28 -1.64
C THR A 38 4.78 -2.12 -2.62
N PHE A 39 3.73 -1.28 -2.68
CA PHE A 39 3.71 -0.07 -3.48
C PHE A 39 4.84 0.90 -3.11
N ASN A 40 5.08 1.11 -1.81
CA ASN A 40 6.18 1.98 -1.36
C ASN A 40 7.56 1.44 -1.70
N TYR A 41 7.79 0.12 -1.61
CA TYR A 41 9.03 -0.50 -2.09
C TYR A 41 9.21 -0.36 -3.61
N PHE A 42 8.12 -0.51 -4.37
CA PHE A 42 8.13 -0.33 -5.81
C PHE A 42 8.50 1.10 -6.20
N ILE A 43 7.85 2.12 -5.61
CA ILE A 43 8.18 3.53 -5.83
C ILE A 43 9.61 3.83 -5.39
N SER A 44 10.04 3.32 -4.23
CA SER A 44 11.43 3.48 -3.77
C SER A 44 12.44 2.98 -4.81
N THR A 45 12.20 1.80 -5.39
CA THR A 45 13.08 1.20 -6.39
C THR A 45 13.03 1.97 -7.72
N MET A 46 11.84 2.41 -8.14
CA MET A 46 11.67 3.27 -9.32
C MET A 46 12.43 4.59 -9.17
N LEU A 47 12.39 5.22 -8.00
CA LEU A 47 13.13 6.45 -7.74
C LEU A 47 14.64 6.24 -7.65
N GLN A 48 15.11 5.07 -7.20
CA GLN A 48 16.53 4.74 -7.21
C GLN A 48 17.08 4.58 -8.63
N LEU A 49 16.30 3.98 -9.54
CA LEU A 49 16.72 3.70 -10.91
C LEU A 49 16.49 4.89 -11.86
N PHE A 50 15.33 5.54 -11.74
CA PHE A 50 14.85 6.55 -12.68
C PHE A 50 14.67 7.94 -12.06
N GLY A 51 14.99 8.14 -10.78
CA GLY A 51 14.74 9.41 -10.07
C GLY A 51 15.35 10.62 -10.76
N SER A 52 16.51 10.47 -11.40
CA SER A 52 17.16 11.53 -12.19
C SER A 52 16.32 12.03 -13.36
N SER A 53 15.53 11.15 -13.99
CA SER A 53 14.63 11.50 -15.10
C SER A 53 13.37 12.23 -14.62
N PHE A 54 12.95 11.99 -13.37
CA PHE A 54 11.81 12.65 -12.74
C PHE A 54 12.19 13.93 -11.99
N GLY A 55 13.46 14.36 -12.03
CA GLY A 55 13.96 15.50 -11.28
C GLY A 55 14.03 15.26 -9.76
N VAL A 56 13.94 14.00 -9.31
CA VAL A 56 13.94 13.61 -7.90
C VAL A 56 15.35 13.17 -7.50
N ASN A 57 15.95 13.89 -6.54
CA ASN A 57 17.25 13.52 -6.01
C ASN A 57 17.13 12.52 -4.85
N PHE A 58 17.16 11.23 -5.16
CA PHE A 58 17.09 10.16 -4.16
C PHE A 58 18.29 10.12 -3.20
N LYS A 59 19.37 10.87 -3.44
CA LYS A 59 20.51 10.98 -2.51
C LYS A 59 20.24 11.92 -1.34
N GLN A 60 19.26 12.82 -1.45
CA GLN A 60 18.90 13.75 -0.38
C GLN A 60 18.23 13.02 0.79
N ALA A 61 18.39 13.51 2.03
CA ALA A 61 17.69 12.95 3.19
C ALA A 61 16.16 13.04 3.02
N ALA A 62 15.41 12.09 3.58
CA ALA A 62 13.96 12.15 3.59
C ALA A 62 13.48 13.30 4.50
N GLY A 63 12.47 14.04 4.03
CA GLY A 63 11.95 15.25 4.67
C GLY A 63 12.44 16.56 4.01
N GLY A 64 11.89 17.68 4.47
CA GLY A 64 12.14 19.02 3.92
C GLY A 64 11.60 19.17 2.49
N GLU A 65 12.34 19.90 1.65
CA GLU A 65 11.98 20.20 0.25
C GLU A 65 12.23 19.02 -0.73
N SER A 66 12.63 17.84 -0.22
CA SER A 66 13.04 16.71 -1.08
C SER A 66 11.87 15.97 -1.74
N GLY A 67 10.65 16.14 -1.23
CA GLY A 67 9.48 15.34 -1.64
C GLY A 67 9.58 13.86 -1.27
N LEU A 68 10.55 13.46 -0.44
CA LEU A 68 10.77 12.09 0.00
C LEU A 68 10.39 11.93 1.47
N LYS A 69 9.78 10.80 1.81
CA LYS A 69 9.39 10.47 3.18
C LYS A 69 9.81 9.06 3.57
N LEU A 70 9.99 8.83 4.86
CA LEU A 70 10.15 7.50 5.43
C LEU A 70 8.79 6.98 5.89
N ILE A 71 8.29 5.94 5.23
CA ILE A 71 7.04 5.27 5.57
C ILE A 71 7.40 3.85 6.00
N ALA A 72 7.17 3.51 7.27
CA ALA A 72 7.57 2.22 7.85
C ALA A 72 9.06 1.85 7.62
N GLY A 73 9.95 2.85 7.59
CA GLY A 73 11.38 2.67 7.30
C GLY A 73 11.74 2.64 5.81
N ILE A 74 10.75 2.69 4.91
CA ILE A 74 10.95 2.70 3.45
C ILE A 74 11.07 4.15 2.99
N LYS A 75 12.19 4.47 2.33
CA LYS A 75 12.38 5.78 1.70
C LYS A 75 11.66 5.81 0.36
N THR A 76 10.58 6.56 0.30
CA THR A 76 9.63 6.60 -0.81
C THR A 76 9.20 8.04 -1.09
N LEU A 77 8.38 8.23 -2.13
CA LEU A 77 7.77 9.52 -2.45
C LEU A 77 6.77 9.92 -1.35
N ASP A 78 6.76 11.19 -0.97
CA ASP A 78 5.75 11.71 -0.04
C ASP A 78 4.41 11.92 -0.75
N THR A 79 3.57 10.89 -0.74
CA THR A 79 2.20 10.96 -1.27
C THR A 79 1.20 11.51 -0.25
N GLY A 80 1.65 11.79 0.98
CA GLY A 80 0.81 12.07 2.13
C GLY A 80 -0.30 11.03 2.36
N ILE A 81 -1.37 11.46 3.03
CA ILE A 81 -2.55 10.64 3.32
C ILE A 81 -3.27 10.19 2.04
N ILE A 82 -3.21 10.97 0.96
CA ILE A 82 -3.96 10.69 -0.27
C ILE A 82 -3.53 9.36 -0.88
N GLY A 83 -2.23 9.07 -0.94
CA GLY A 83 -1.72 7.78 -1.42
C GLY A 83 -2.19 6.60 -0.57
N ALA A 84 -2.18 6.75 0.75
CA ALA A 84 -2.70 5.75 1.69
C ALA A 84 -4.20 5.47 1.48
N ILE A 85 -5.02 6.52 1.35
CA ILE A 85 -6.46 6.38 1.10
C ILE A 85 -6.72 5.68 -0.23
N PHE A 86 -6.02 6.10 -1.29
CA PHE A 86 -6.21 5.56 -2.64
C PHE A 86 -5.92 4.07 -2.71
N ILE A 87 -4.74 3.64 -2.24
CA ILE A 87 -4.35 2.22 -2.25
C ILE A 87 -5.31 1.40 -1.38
N SER A 88 -5.71 1.91 -0.21
CA SER A 88 -6.64 1.22 0.68
C SER A 88 -8.02 1.06 0.07
N ALA A 89 -8.52 2.08 -0.64
CA ALA A 89 -9.79 2.02 -1.35
C ALA A 89 -9.78 0.95 -2.46
N ILE A 90 -8.68 0.86 -3.22
CA ILE A 90 -8.48 -0.20 -4.21
C ILE A 90 -8.51 -1.57 -3.54
N VAL A 91 -7.74 -1.76 -2.48
CA VAL A 91 -7.69 -3.06 -1.79
C VAL A 91 -9.03 -3.44 -1.19
N VAL A 92 -9.76 -2.51 -0.58
CA VAL A 92 -11.12 -2.75 -0.06
C VAL A 92 -12.07 -3.14 -1.18
N TYR A 93 -12.01 -2.47 -2.32
CA TYR A 93 -12.81 -2.82 -3.48
C TYR A 93 -12.50 -4.25 -3.97
N LEU A 94 -11.21 -4.58 -4.09
CA LEU A 94 -10.75 -5.90 -4.52
C LEU A 94 -11.15 -6.98 -3.50
N HIS A 95 -10.97 -6.73 -2.21
CA HIS A 95 -11.36 -7.64 -1.14
C HIS A 95 -12.86 -7.96 -1.21
N ASN A 96 -13.70 -6.92 -1.23
CA ASN A 96 -15.15 -7.07 -1.28
C ASN A 96 -15.64 -7.78 -2.56
N ARG A 97 -14.88 -7.72 -3.66
CA ARG A 97 -15.24 -8.34 -4.95
C ARG A 97 -14.70 -9.76 -5.13
N TYR A 98 -13.50 -10.03 -4.63
CA TYR A 98 -12.70 -11.20 -5.04
C TYR A 98 -12.29 -12.13 -3.90
N PHE A 99 -12.46 -11.73 -2.64
CA PHE A 99 -12.03 -12.55 -1.50
C PHE A 99 -12.70 -13.94 -1.45
N GLU A 100 -13.98 -14.04 -1.78
CA GLU A 100 -14.71 -15.32 -1.79
C GLU A 100 -14.75 -16.00 -3.17
N LYS A 101 -14.02 -15.48 -4.17
CA LYS A 101 -14.05 -16.03 -5.52
C LYS A 101 -13.28 -17.35 -5.56
N LYS A 102 -13.97 -18.44 -5.90
CA LYS A 102 -13.34 -19.74 -6.14
C LYS A 102 -12.52 -19.70 -7.43
N LEU A 103 -11.23 -20.04 -7.31
CA LEU A 103 -10.32 -20.21 -8.43
C LEU A 103 -10.32 -21.69 -8.87
N PRO A 104 -9.94 -21.99 -10.13
CA PRO A 104 -9.76 -23.36 -10.60
C PRO A 104 -8.78 -24.15 -9.72
N ASP A 105 -8.89 -25.48 -9.70
CA ASP A 105 -8.14 -26.33 -8.76
C ASP A 105 -6.62 -26.12 -8.80
N PHE A 106 -6.04 -25.84 -9.97
CA PHE A 106 -4.61 -25.55 -10.11
C PHE A 106 -4.16 -24.21 -9.50
N LEU A 107 -5.08 -23.25 -9.30
CA LEU A 107 -4.83 -21.96 -8.61
C LEU A 107 -5.47 -21.93 -7.21
N GLY A 108 -5.99 -23.06 -6.72
CA GLY A 108 -6.68 -23.15 -5.44
C GLY A 108 -5.85 -22.63 -4.25
N ILE A 109 -4.52 -22.77 -4.31
CA ILE A 109 -3.59 -22.29 -3.28
C ILE A 109 -3.57 -20.77 -3.10
N PHE A 110 -3.98 -20.00 -4.11
CA PHE A 110 -3.98 -18.54 -4.06
C PHE A 110 -5.32 -17.94 -3.63
N GLN A 111 -6.36 -18.74 -3.37
CA GLN A 111 -7.69 -18.22 -3.03
C GLN A 111 -7.70 -17.37 -1.75
N GLY A 112 -8.66 -16.44 -1.65
CA GLY A 112 -8.79 -15.55 -0.49
C GLY A 112 -7.80 -14.39 -0.53
N SER A 113 -7.13 -14.14 0.60
CA SER A 113 -6.26 -12.97 0.78
C SER A 113 -5.08 -12.91 -0.20
N SER A 114 -4.45 -14.05 -0.49
CA SER A 114 -3.34 -14.10 -1.44
C SER A 114 -3.77 -13.63 -2.84
N TYR A 115 -4.97 -14.00 -3.28
CA TYR A 115 -5.53 -13.56 -4.56
C TYR A 115 -5.77 -12.05 -4.55
N VAL A 116 -6.32 -11.50 -3.47
CA VAL A 116 -6.55 -10.05 -3.35
C VAL A 116 -5.24 -9.27 -3.38
N VAL A 117 -4.20 -9.72 -2.67
CA VAL A 117 -2.88 -9.05 -2.69
C VAL A 117 -2.25 -9.12 -4.09
N VAL A 118 -2.35 -10.26 -4.78
CA VAL A 118 -1.86 -10.39 -6.16
C VAL A 118 -2.58 -9.40 -7.08
N LEU A 119 -3.91 -9.30 -6.98
CA LEU A 119 -4.67 -8.30 -7.73
C LEU A 119 -4.27 -6.87 -7.36
N GLY A 120 -4.08 -6.60 -6.07
CA GLY A 120 -3.66 -5.29 -5.56
C GLY A 120 -2.27 -4.87 -6.02
N PHE A 121 -1.38 -5.82 -6.37
CA PHE A 121 -0.09 -5.52 -6.96
C PHE A 121 -0.18 -5.05 -8.42
N PHE A 122 -1.15 -5.58 -9.17
CA PHE A 122 -1.33 -5.25 -10.60
C PHE A 122 -2.33 -4.11 -10.85
N ALA A 123 -3.13 -3.74 -9.85
CA ALA A 123 -4.11 -2.66 -9.91
C ALA A 123 -3.44 -1.30 -9.67
#